data_AF-A0A3A8WLZ0-F1
#
_entry.id   AF-A0A3A8WLZ0-F1
#
_cell.length_a   1.000
_cell.length_b   1.000
_cell.length_c   1.000
_cell.angle_alpha   90.00
_cell.angle_beta   90.00
_cell.angle_gamma   90.00
#
_symmetry.space_group_name_H-M   'P 1'
#
loop_
_entity.id
_entity.type
_entity.pdbx_description
1 polymer ?
#
loop_
_entity_poly.entity_id
_entity_poly.type
_entity_poly.pdbx_seq_one_letter_code
_entity_poly.pdbx_strand_id
1 'polypeptide(L)'
;MCLKQISLLDGYIHLSALRDEIMISGKGDYIGKLKRLRSVVYLRNNSIFAHGFFPVSREDYEKFKEFVWLLFRQFCELEQIDYVAYGEKMEWLNPLETRNYSLGVRACQ
;
A
#
# COMPACT_ATOMS: atom_id res chain seq x y z
N MET A 1 3.79 26.29 14.33
CA MET A 1 4.42 24.95 14.35
C MET A 1 4.29 24.35 12.97
N CYS A 2 5.39 24.16 12.24
CA CYS A 2 5.36 23.48 10.96
C CYS A 2 5.26 21.97 11.28
N LEU A 3 4.10 21.35 11.03
CA LEU A 3 3.98 19.89 11.14
C LEU A 3 4.97 19.29 10.14
N LYS A 4 6.02 18.62 10.66
CA LYS A 4 6.93 17.86 9.80
C LYS A 4 6.12 16.79 9.10
N GLN A 5 6.28 16.67 7.78
CA GLN A 5 5.67 15.61 7.01
C GLN A 5 6.23 14.26 7.51
N ILE A 6 5.36 13.40 8.00
CA ILE A 6 5.71 12.04 8.43
C ILE A 6 5.61 11.13 7.20
N SER A 7 6.66 10.35 6.92
CA SER A 7 6.62 9.38 5.81
C SER A 7 5.66 8.24 6.14
N LEU A 8 5.15 7.52 5.12
CA LEU A 8 4.21 6.43 5.33
C LEU A 8 4.76 5.36 6.28
N LEU A 9 6.02 4.95 6.08
CA LEU A 9 6.66 3.95 6.94
C LEU A 9 6.88 4.49 8.36
N ASP A 10 7.33 5.75 8.49
CA ASP A 10 7.51 6.37 9.80
C ASP A 10 6.19 6.45 10.55
N GLY A 11 5.08 6.76 9.87
CA GLY A 11 3.75 6.79 10.47
C GLY A 11 3.39 5.45 11.12
N TYR A 12 3.58 4.34 10.41
CA TYR A 12 3.32 3.00 10.95
C TYR A 12 4.29 2.58 12.06
N ILE A 13 5.54 3.05 12.04
CA ILE A 13 6.48 2.86 13.16
C ILE A 13 5.96 3.57 14.41
N HIS A 14 5.48 4.82 14.28
CA HIS A 14 4.90 5.56 15.40
C HIS A 14 3.66 4.86 15.94
N LEU A 15 2.73 4.43 15.07
CA LEU A 15 1.54 3.67 15.48
C LEU A 15 1.91 2.39 16.23
N SER A 16 2.97 1.69 15.78
CA SER A 16 3.46 0.48 16.46
C SER A 16 4.02 0.79 17.84
N ALA A 17 4.78 1.89 17.98
CA ALA A 17 5.32 2.32 19.27
C ALA A 17 4.22 2.70 20.26
N LEU A 18 3.14 3.29 19.77
CA LEU A 18 1.94 3.62 20.55
C LEU A 18 1.03 2.42 20.82
N ARG A 19 1.36 1.23 20.27
CA ARG A 19 0.53 0.02 20.34
C ARG A 19 -0.89 0.26 19.82
N ASP A 20 -0.99 1.06 18.76
CA ASP A 20 -2.26 1.35 18.10
C ASP A 20 -2.95 0.05 17.64
N GLU A 21 -4.28 0.00 17.79
CA GLU A 21 -5.08 -1.19 17.46
C GLU A 21 -4.91 -1.63 16.01
N ILE A 22 -4.66 -0.70 15.08
CA ILE A 22 -4.37 -1.07 13.70
C ILE A 22 -3.08 -1.86 13.57
N MET A 23 -2.13 -1.73 14.50
CA MET A 23 -0.86 -2.46 14.47
C MET A 23 -0.88 -3.75 15.31
N ILE A 24 -1.65 -3.76 16.39
CA ILE A 24 -1.70 -4.91 17.33
C ILE A 24 -2.92 -5.83 17.13
N SER A 25 -3.96 -5.38 16.42
CA SER A 25 -5.15 -6.20 16.18
C SER A 25 -4.87 -7.32 15.16
N GLY A 26 -5.42 -8.50 15.44
CA GLY A 26 -5.08 -9.77 14.81
C GLY A 26 -4.12 -10.62 15.67
N LYS A 27 -4.24 -11.95 15.61
CA LYS A 27 -3.42 -12.91 16.42
C LYS A 27 -1.91 -12.91 16.09
N GLY A 28 -1.39 -11.86 15.45
CA GLY A 28 -0.10 -11.85 14.77
C GLY A 28 0.94 -10.90 15.36
N ASP A 29 2.19 -11.28 15.14
CA ASP A 29 3.40 -10.49 15.40
C ASP A 29 3.38 -9.14 14.67
N TYR A 30 3.18 -8.04 15.41
CA TYR A 30 3.22 -6.67 14.89
C TYR A 30 4.55 -6.36 14.17
N ILE A 31 5.65 -7.02 14.54
CA ILE A 31 6.94 -6.91 13.85
C ILE A 31 6.83 -7.50 12.43
N GLY A 32 6.13 -8.62 12.28
CA GLY A 32 5.79 -9.20 10.97
C GLY A 32 4.99 -8.24 10.11
N LYS A 33 4.01 -7.54 10.68
CA LYS A 33 3.22 -6.52 9.97
C LYS A 33 4.09 -5.34 9.52
N LEU A 34 4.97 -4.84 10.38
CA LEU A 34 5.95 -3.79 10.04
C LEU A 34 6.92 -4.23 8.93
N LYS A 35 7.41 -5.46 8.95
CA LYS A 35 8.27 -6.01 7.89
C LYS A 35 7.56 -6.04 6.54
N ARG A 36 6.28 -6.44 6.52
CA ARG A 36 5.43 -6.41 5.31
C ARG A 36 5.22 -4.99 4.82
N LEU A 37 4.84 -4.06 5.70
CA LEU A 37 4.70 -2.64 5.38
C LEU A 37 5.96 -2.07 4.74
N ARG A 38 7.13 -2.33 5.33
CA ARG A 38 8.41 -1.89 4.77
C ARG A 38 8.63 -2.43 3.36
N SER A 39 8.32 -3.71 3.10
CA SER A 39 8.46 -4.33 1.78
C SER A 39 7.54 -3.66 0.75
N VAL A 40 6.28 -3.42 1.12
CA VAL A 40 5.25 -2.80 0.27
C VAL A 40 5.60 -1.35 -0.04
N VAL A 41 6.05 -0.58 0.96
CA VAL A 41 6.50 0.81 0.79
C VAL A 41 7.75 0.87 -0.10
N TYR A 42 8.68 -0.08 0.04
CA TYR A 42 9.85 -0.17 -0.82
C TYR A 42 9.46 -0.42 -2.29
N LEU A 43 8.53 -1.35 -2.55
CA LEU A 43 8.01 -1.60 -3.89
C LEU A 43 7.36 -0.34 -4.49
N ARG A 44 6.53 0.37 -3.71
CA ARG A 44 5.92 1.63 -4.14
C ARG A 44 6.97 2.68 -4.47
N ASN A 45 8.00 2.84 -3.64
CA ASN A 45 9.00 3.88 -3.85
C ASN A 45 9.93 3.62 -5.05
N ASN A 46 10.13 2.36 -5.43
CA ASN A 46 10.93 1.96 -6.59
C ASN A 46 10.08 1.70 -7.86
N SER A 47 8.76 1.90 -7.77
CA SER A 47 7.83 1.81 -8.89
C SER A 47 7.80 3.08 -9.71
N ILE A 48 7.49 2.94 -11.00
CA ILE A 48 7.16 4.05 -11.93
C ILE A 48 6.02 4.96 -11.44
N PHE A 49 5.21 4.51 -10.48
CA PHE A 49 4.12 5.30 -9.89
C PHE A 49 4.54 6.20 -8.73
N ALA A 50 5.83 6.19 -8.36
CA ALA A 50 6.37 7.13 -7.38
C ALA A 50 7.64 7.78 -7.90
N HIS A 51 8.80 7.16 -7.66
CA HIS A 51 10.11 7.74 -7.96
C HIS A 51 11.06 6.78 -8.68
N GLY A 52 10.60 5.57 -9.01
CA GLY A 52 11.43 4.58 -9.67
C GLY A 52 11.25 4.54 -11.19
N PHE A 53 12.19 3.91 -11.89
CA PHE A 53 12.14 3.68 -13.33
C PHE A 53 11.75 2.23 -13.67
N PHE A 54 11.45 1.42 -12.66
CA PHE A 54 11.18 0.00 -12.85
C PHE A 54 9.68 -0.27 -13.05
N PRO A 55 9.30 -1.02 -14.11
CA PRO A 55 7.96 -1.53 -14.23
C PRO A 55 7.68 -2.50 -13.08
N VAL A 56 6.53 -2.34 -12.42
CA VAL A 56 6.09 -3.24 -11.35
C VAL A 56 5.56 -4.52 -12.01
N SER A 57 6.02 -5.68 -11.55
CA SER A 57 5.48 -6.96 -12.03
C SER A 57 4.00 -7.09 -11.66
N ARG A 58 3.22 -7.82 -12.46
CA ARG A 58 1.81 -8.10 -12.12
C ARG A 58 1.69 -8.76 -10.74
N GLU A 59 2.62 -9.64 -10.41
CA GLU A 59 2.65 -10.33 -9.12
C GLU A 59 2.85 -9.36 -7.96
N ASP A 60 3.80 -8.42 -8.08
CA ASP A 60 4.04 -7.41 -7.04
C ASP A 60 2.88 -6.42 -6.91
N TYR A 61 2.22 -6.09 -8.03
CA TYR A 61 1.01 -5.30 -8.04
C TYR A 61 -0.13 -5.99 -7.26
N GLU A 62 -0.41 -7.26 -7.55
CA GLU A 62 -1.46 -8.00 -6.84
C GLU A 62 -1.11 -8.16 -5.34
N LYS A 63 0.14 -8.45 -5.00
CA LYS A 63 0.59 -8.49 -3.59
C LYS A 63 0.38 -7.14 -2.87
N PHE A 64 0.67 -6.03 -3.55
CA PHE A 64 0.43 -4.69 -3.02
C PHE A 64 -1.06 -4.45 -2.80
N LYS A 65 -1.88 -4.78 -3.80
CA LYS A 65 -3.34 -4.63 -3.77
C LYS A 65 -3.96 -5.45 -2.64
N GLU A 66 -3.61 -6.72 -2.51
CA GLU A 66 -4.07 -7.59 -1.43
C GLU A 66 -3.68 -7.03 -0.05
N PHE A 67 -2.45 -6.54 0.09
CA PHE A 67 -1.99 -5.95 1.33
C PHE A 67 -2.83 -4.73 1.74
N VAL A 68 -3.11 -3.82 0.80
CA VAL A 68 -3.93 -2.63 1.06
C VAL A 68 -5.36 -3.02 1.41
N TRP A 69 -5.96 -4.00 0.71
CA TRP A 69 -7.29 -4.51 1.04
C TRP A 69 -7.37 -5.08 2.45
N LEU A 70 -6.38 -5.88 2.85
CA LEU A 70 -6.32 -6.44 4.21
C LEU A 70 -6.23 -5.33 5.26
N LEU A 71 -5.40 -4.31 5.00
CA LEU A 71 -5.24 -3.17 5.91
C LEU A 71 -6.52 -2.33 5.97
N PHE A 72 -7.17 -2.09 4.83
CA PHE A 72 -8.41 -1.34 4.73
C PHE A 72 -9.56 -2.05 5.44
N ARG A 73 -9.69 -3.36 5.25
CA ARG A 73 -10.67 -4.18 5.98
C ARG A 73 -10.46 -4.07 7.49
N GLN A 74 -9.22 -4.21 7.96
CA GLN A 74 -8.90 -4.08 9.38
C GLN A 74 -9.26 -2.68 9.91
N PHE A 75 -8.94 -1.64 9.15
CA PHE A 75 -9.33 -0.27 9.51
C PHE A 75 -10.85 -0.13 9.62
N CYS A 76 -11.62 -0.65 8.65
CA CYS A 76 -13.07 -0.62 8.70
C CYS A 76 -13.64 -1.39 9.91
N GLU A 77 -13.06 -2.54 10.24
CA GLU A 77 -13.45 -3.33 11.42
C GLU A 77 -13.19 -2.56 12.73
N LEU A 78 -12.07 -1.85 12.85
CA LEU A 78 -11.74 -1.06 14.04
C LEU A 78 -12.63 0.18 14.17
N GLU A 79 -12.81 0.92 13.08
CA GLU A 79 -13.56 2.18 13.06
C GLU A 79 -15.08 1.98 12.89
N GLN A 80 -15.55 0.73 12.81
CA GLN A 80 -16.96 0.39 12.57
C GLN A 80 -17.51 1.02 11.27
N ILE A 81 -16.69 1.03 10.22
CA ILE A 81 -17.05 1.54 8.89
C ILE A 81 -17.55 0.39 8.02
N ASP A 82 -18.56 0.66 7.20
CA ASP A 82 -19.07 -0.31 6.21
C ASP A 82 -18.03 -0.57 5.10
N TYR A 83 -17.28 -1.65 5.26
CA TYR A 83 -16.28 -2.10 4.30
C TYR A 83 -16.84 -2.32 2.89
N VAL A 84 -18.07 -2.84 2.76
CA VAL A 84 -18.67 -3.19 1.47
C VAL A 84 -19.02 -1.91 0.71
N ALA A 85 -19.70 -0.98 1.39
CA ALA A 85 -20.14 0.27 0.76
C ALA A 85 -18.98 1.15 0.28
N TYR A 86 -17.84 1.13 0.97
CA TYR A 86 -16.64 1.85 0.53
C TYR A 86 -15.80 1.04 -0.46
N GLY A 87 -15.80 -0.30 -0.34
CA GLY A 87 -15.10 -1.17 -1.26
C GLY A 87 -15.65 -1.10 -2.69
N GLU A 88 -16.96 -0.96 -2.84
CA GLU A 88 -17.60 -0.75 -4.16
C GLU A 88 -17.21 0.58 -4.83
N LYS A 89 -16.75 1.55 -4.06
CA LYS A 89 -16.30 2.87 -4.55
C LYS A 89 -14.79 2.91 -4.85
N MET A 90 -14.06 1.83 -4.56
CA MET A 90 -12.63 1.76 -4.82
C MET A 90 -12.34 1.24 -6.22
N GLU A 91 -11.63 2.05 -7.00
CA GLU A 91 -11.08 1.65 -8.29
C GLU A 91 -9.57 1.41 -8.19
N TRP A 92 -9.14 0.30 -8.78
CA TRP A 92 -7.74 -0.08 -8.85
C TRP A 92 -7.20 0.23 -10.23
N LEU A 93 -6.25 1.16 -10.30
CA LEU A 93 -5.63 1.55 -11.56
C LEU A 93 -4.66 0.46 -12.01
N ASN A 94 -5.03 -0.28 -13.06
CA ASN A 94 -4.13 -1.20 -13.74
C ASN A 94 -3.29 -0.44 -14.80
N PRO A 95 -1.96 -0.40 -14.67
CA PRO A 95 -1.07 0.27 -15.62
C PRO A 95 -1.26 -0.18 -17.07
N LEU A 96 -1.52 -1.48 -17.25
CA LEU A 96 -1.67 -2.13 -18.55
C LEU A 96 -2.95 -1.68 -19.30
N GLU A 97 -3.92 -1.13 -18.56
CA GLU A 97 -5.21 -0.68 -19.08
C GLU A 97 -5.26 0.83 -19.30
N THR A 98 -4.18 1.55 -18.97
CA THR A 98 -4.10 2.99 -19.19
C THR A 98 -3.83 3.31 -20.66
N ARG A 99 -4.46 4.37 -21.17
CA ARG A 99 -4.30 4.84 -22.56
C ARG A 99 -2.84 5.10 -22.97
N ASN A 100 -1.96 5.33 -22.00
CA ASN A 100 -0.56 5.69 -22.22
C ASN A 100 0.40 4.49 -22.19
N TYR A 101 -0.07 3.28 -21.88
CA TYR A 101 0.79 2.09 -21.83
C TYR A 101 1.46 1.78 -23.19
N SER A 102 0.78 2.09 -24.30
CA SER A 102 1.30 1.91 -25.66
C SER A 102 2.30 2.99 -26.12
N LEU A 103 2.56 4.03 -25.31
CA LEU A 103 3.38 5.19 -25.69
C LEU A 103 4.83 5.17 -25.14
N GLY A 104 5.25 4.13 -24.41
CA GLY A 104 6.66 3.91 -24.05
C GLY A 104 6.78 2.72 -23.10
N VAL A 105 7.41 1.60 -23.47
CA VAL A 105 8.80 1.47 -23.92
C VAL A 105 8.85 0.48 -25.09
N ARG A 106 9.33 0.92 -26.27
CA ARG A 106 9.83 -0.05 -27.26
C ARG A 106 11.10 -0.66 -26.65
N ALA A 107 11.10 -1.97 -26.42
CA ALA A 107 12.35 -2.68 -26.15
C ALA A 107 13.30 -2.39 -27.31
N CYS A 108 14.50 -1.89 -27.02
CA CYS A 108 15.57 -1.88 -28.01
C CYS A 108 15.76 -3.32 -28.50
N GLN A 109 15.62 -3.51 -29.81
CA GLN A 109 16.06 -4.70 -30.52
C GLN A 109 17.59 -4.77 -30.53
#